data_AF-A0A6I3UZL6-F1
#
_entry.id   AF-A0A6I3UZL6-F1
#
_cell.length_a   1.000
_cell.length_b   1.000
_cell.length_c   1.000
_cell.angle_alpha   90.00
_cell.angle_beta   90.00
_cell.angle_gamma   90.00
#
_symmetry.space_group_name_H-M   'P 1'
#
loop_
_entity.id
_entity.type
_entity.pdbx_description
1 polymer ?
#
loop_
_entity_poly.entity_id
_entity_poly.type
_entity_poly.pdbx_seq_one_letter_code
_entity_poly.pdbx_strand_id
1 'polypeptide(L)'
;QPERLCQTLAQALNKLHSLKPQSFPSENHLKRYKEKALKNYQKGTFYNKTLLPQFHIHSREEAYQLIQEKGYILKADAFIHGDACLPNFILKDASHFSCFIDLGLAGFS
;
A
#
# COMPACT_ATOMS: atom_id res chain seq x y z
N GLN A 1 16.22 19.31 1.09
CA GLN A 1 14.83 19.78 1.18
C GLN A 1 13.86 18.61 1.19
N PRO A 2 13.78 17.83 2.29
CA PRO A 2 12.81 16.74 2.42
C PRO A 2 11.35 17.21 2.30
N GLU A 3 11.05 18.42 2.76
CA GLU A 3 9.71 19.00 2.77
C GLU A 3 9.14 19.13 1.37
N ARG A 4 9.98 19.60 0.42
CA ARG A 4 9.58 19.77 -0.98
C ARG A 4 9.29 18.43 -1.64
N LEU A 5 10.14 17.43 -1.38
CA LEU A 5 9.93 16.07 -1.84
C LEU A 5 8.61 15.51 -1.30
N CYS A 6 8.38 15.60 0.01
CA CYS A 6 7.14 15.14 0.63
C CYS A 6 5.89 15.79 0.01
N GLN A 7 5.92 17.09 -0.28
CA GLN A 7 4.83 17.78 -0.97
C GLN A 7 4.58 17.20 -2.37
N THR A 8 5.64 16.98 -3.15
CA THR A 8 5.54 16.40 -4.50
C THR A 8 4.95 14.99 -4.47
N LEU A 9 5.41 14.13 -3.55
CA LEU A 9 4.89 12.77 -3.41
C LEU A 9 3.42 12.76 -2.96
N ALA A 10 3.05 13.63 -2.02
CA ALA A 10 1.67 13.76 -1.56
C ALA A 10 0.73 14.20 -2.69
N GLN A 11 1.16 15.15 -3.53
CA GLN A 11 0.41 15.58 -4.70
C GLN A 11 0.24 14.46 -5.73
N ALA A 12 1.28 13.66 -5.99
CA ALA A 12 1.21 12.52 -6.89
C ALA A 12 0.22 11.45 -6.40
N LEU A 13 0.26 11.12 -5.10
CA LEU A 13 -0.69 10.19 -4.49
C LEU A 13 -2.12 10.72 -4.48
N ASN A 14 -2.32 12.01 -4.19
CA ASN A 14 -3.65 12.62 -4.22
C ASN A 14 -4.28 12.53 -5.62
N LYS A 15 -3.49 12.81 -6.67
CA LYS A 15 -3.92 12.64 -8.07
C LYS A 15 -4.29 11.19 -8.36
N LEU A 16 -3.47 10.23 -7.95
CA LEU A 16 -3.72 8.80 -8.14
C LEU A 16 -5.03 8.36 -7.47
N HIS A 17 -5.21 8.70 -6.18
CA HIS A 17 -6.38 8.33 -5.39
C HIS A 17 -7.68 8.97 -5.90
N SER A 18 -7.59 10.09 -6.62
CA SER A 18 -8.73 10.77 -7.22
C SER A 18 -9.19 10.15 -8.54
N LEU A 19 -8.42 9.22 -9.12
CA LEU A 19 -8.79 8.55 -10.37
C LEU A 19 -9.99 7.62 -10.14
N LYS A 20 -10.93 7.64 -11.08
CA LYS A 20 -12.06 6.69 -11.16
C LYS A 20 -12.06 6.02 -12.53
N PRO A 21 -11.12 5.10 -12.80
CA PRO A 21 -11.06 4.44 -14.10
C PRO A 21 -12.30 3.56 -14.29
N GLN A 22 -13.05 3.75 -15.38
CA GLN A 22 -14.30 3.02 -15.63
C GLN A 22 -14.08 1.57 -16.07
N SER A 23 -12.90 1.23 -16.59
CA SER A 23 -12.59 -0.07 -17.20
C SER A 23 -11.32 -0.70 -16.62
N PHE A 24 -11.15 -0.66 -15.29
CA PHE A 24 -10.00 -1.32 -14.65
C PHE A 24 -10.31 -2.78 -14.29
N PRO A 25 -9.46 -3.74 -14.67
CA PRO A 25 -9.77 -5.18 -14.62
C PRO A 25 -9.76 -5.81 -13.21
N SER A 26 -9.71 -5.02 -12.13
CA SER A 26 -9.54 -5.52 -10.77
C SER A 26 -10.65 -5.04 -9.84
N GLU A 27 -11.38 -6.01 -9.27
CA GLU A 27 -12.40 -5.76 -8.26
C GLU A 27 -11.80 -5.95 -6.85
N ASN A 28 -11.77 -4.85 -6.09
CA ASN A 28 -11.55 -4.76 -4.64
C ASN A 28 -10.28 -5.44 -4.09
N HIS A 29 -9.16 -4.72 -4.14
CA HIS A 29 -7.86 -5.15 -3.60
C HIS A 29 -7.90 -5.41 -2.09
N LEU A 30 -8.66 -4.63 -1.31
CA LEU A 30 -8.73 -4.79 0.14
C LEU A 30 -9.22 -6.19 0.54
N LYS A 31 -10.26 -6.70 -0.13
CA LYS A 31 -10.75 -8.06 0.09
C LYS A 31 -9.66 -9.09 -0.18
N ARG A 32 -8.98 -8.97 -1.32
CA ARG A 32 -7.88 -9.85 -1.72
C ARG A 32 -6.71 -9.81 -0.73
N TYR A 33 -6.37 -8.64 -0.19
CA TYR A 33 -5.32 -8.50 0.83
C TYR A 33 -5.69 -9.22 2.12
N LYS A 34 -6.92 -9.09 2.61
CA LYS A 34 -7.40 -9.82 3.79
C LYS A 34 -7.35 -11.33 3.60
N GLU A 35 -7.81 -11.83 2.45
CA GLU A 35 -7.75 -13.26 2.12
C GLU A 35 -6.31 -13.78 2.02
N LYS A 36 -5.41 -13.02 1.39
CA LYS A 36 -4.00 -13.38 1.28
C LYS A 36 -3.30 -13.38 2.63
N ALA A 37 -3.61 -12.42 3.51
CA ALA A 37 -3.10 -12.36 4.87
C ALA A 37 -3.50 -13.61 5.68
N LEU A 38 -4.78 -14.01 5.62
CA LEU A 38 -5.27 -15.24 6.26
C LEU A 38 -4.54 -16.49 5.72
N LYS A 39 -4.45 -16.64 4.39
CA LYS A 39 -3.77 -17.79 3.77
C LYS A 39 -2.29 -17.86 4.18
N ASN A 40 -1.60 -16.72 4.21
CA ASN A 40 -0.20 -16.65 4.61
C ASN A 40 -0.02 -16.97 6.10
N TYR A 41 -0.91 -16.46 6.96
CA TYR A 41 -0.91 -16.80 8.38
C TYR A 41 -1.06 -18.31 8.59
N GLN A 42 -2.07 -18.94 7.96
CA GLN A 42 -2.32 -20.38 8.06
C GLN A 42 -1.14 -21.23 7.56
N LYS A 43 -0.46 -20.79 6.50
CA LYS A 43 0.73 -21.47 5.93
C LYS A 43 2.02 -21.22 6.69
N GLY A 44 2.01 -20.36 7.72
CA GLY A 44 3.23 -19.90 8.38
C GLY A 44 4.16 -19.10 7.45
N THR A 45 3.65 -18.57 6.34
CA THR A 45 4.42 -17.80 5.37
C THR A 45 4.49 -16.36 5.83
N PHE A 46 5.58 -16.02 6.51
CA PHE A 46 5.80 -14.69 7.06
C PHE A 46 7.28 -14.30 6.93
N TYR A 47 7.55 -13.09 6.46
CA TYR A 47 8.92 -12.62 6.29
C TYR A 47 9.37 -11.83 7.51
N ASN A 48 10.12 -12.45 8.43
CA ASN A 48 10.48 -11.85 9.72
C ASN A 48 11.17 -10.47 9.60
N LYS A 49 11.84 -10.16 8.49
CA LYS A 49 12.46 -8.84 8.31
C LYS A 49 11.45 -7.71 8.06
N THR A 50 10.16 -8.00 7.84
CA THR A 50 9.11 -6.96 7.82
C THR A 50 8.72 -6.46 9.22
N LEU A 51 9.15 -7.15 10.28
CA LEU A 51 8.95 -6.73 11.68
C LEU A 51 9.96 -5.65 12.04
N LEU A 52 9.90 -4.52 11.32
CA LEU A 52 10.73 -3.37 11.65
C LEU A 52 10.41 -2.93 13.09
N PRO A 53 11.40 -2.66 13.96
CA PRO A 53 11.18 -2.36 15.37
C PRO A 53 10.15 -1.24 15.62
N GLN A 54 10.07 -0.27 14.71
CA GLN A 54 9.12 0.85 14.77
C GLN A 54 7.64 0.46 14.63
N PHE A 55 7.32 -0.73 14.13
CA PHE A 55 5.93 -1.16 13.99
C PHE A 55 5.36 -1.78 15.26
N HIS A 56 6.20 -2.10 16.26
CA HIS A 56 5.77 -2.75 17.50
C HIS A 56 4.97 -4.04 17.27
N ILE A 57 5.32 -4.79 16.22
CA ILE A 57 4.79 -6.11 15.90
C ILE A 57 5.99 -7.07 15.97
N HIS A 58 5.86 -8.17 16.70
CA HIS A 58 6.95 -9.09 17.01
C HIS A 58 6.72 -10.52 16.48
N SER A 59 5.52 -10.82 15.99
CA SER A 59 5.17 -12.15 15.50
C SER A 59 4.14 -12.10 14.37
N ARG A 60 3.99 -13.21 13.62
CA ARG A 60 2.90 -13.31 12.62
C ARG A 60 1.52 -13.32 13.30
N GLU A 61 1.44 -13.85 14.52
CA GLU A 61 0.24 -13.95 15.32
C GLU A 61 -0.23 -12.55 15.70
N GLU A 62 0.68 -11.70 16.20
CA GLU A 62 0.40 -10.29 16.48
C GLU A 62 0.01 -9.53 15.21
N ALA A 63 0.74 -9.73 14.10
CA ALA A 63 0.41 -9.10 12.83
C ALA A 63 -1.00 -9.46 12.36
N TYR A 64 -1.36 -10.74 12.44
CA TYR A 64 -2.68 -11.22 12.03
C TYR A 64 -3.79 -10.76 13.00
N GLN A 65 -3.51 -10.74 14.31
CA GLN A 65 -4.42 -10.23 15.33
C GLN A 65 -4.75 -8.76 15.10
N LEU A 66 -3.75 -7.93 14.76
CA LEU A 66 -3.97 -6.52 14.41
C LEU A 66 -4.93 -6.37 13.21
N ILE A 67 -4.81 -7.23 12.20
CA ILE A 67 -5.72 -7.24 11.05
C ILE A 67 -7.15 -7.60 11.49
N GLN A 68 -7.33 -8.56 12.40
CA GLN A 68 -8.65 -8.90 12.94
C GLN A 68 -9.27 -7.74 13.73
N GLU A 69 -8.48 -7.13 14.61
CA GLU A 69 -8.95 -6.10 15.53
C GLU A 69 -9.18 -4.77 14.85
N LYS A 70 -8.37 -4.39 13.86
CA LYS A 70 -8.38 -3.04 13.26
C LYS A 70 -8.73 -3.06 11.78
N GLY A 71 -8.80 -4.21 11.12
CA GLY A 71 -9.05 -4.29 9.68
C GLY A 71 -10.40 -3.72 9.21
N TYR A 72 -11.32 -3.42 10.14
CA TYR A 72 -12.57 -2.72 9.84
C TYR A 72 -12.37 -1.23 9.51
N ILE A 73 -11.24 -0.62 9.88
CA ILE A 73 -10.95 0.81 9.59
C ILE A 73 -10.59 1.04 8.12
N LEU A 74 -10.16 -0.02 7.42
CA LEU A 74 -9.74 0.04 6.02
C LEU A 74 -10.98 0.15 5.13
N LYS A 75 -10.95 1.09 4.19
CA LYS A 75 -12.03 1.35 3.24
C LYS A 75 -11.56 1.03 1.83
N ALA A 76 -12.54 0.67 0.99
CA ALA A 76 -12.34 0.45 -0.42
C ALA A 76 -12.93 1.52 -1.32
N ASP A 77 -12.30 2.70 -1.31
CA ASP A 77 -12.81 3.93 -1.92
C ASP A 77 -11.77 4.72 -2.74
N ALA A 78 -10.57 4.17 -2.96
CA ALA A 78 -9.52 4.86 -3.72
C ALA A 78 -8.82 3.95 -4.74
N PHE A 79 -8.37 4.55 -5.85
CA PHE A 79 -7.43 3.88 -6.74
C PHE A 79 -6.00 4.02 -6.20
N ILE A 80 -5.35 2.91 -5.86
CA ILE A 80 -4.05 2.90 -5.18
C ILE A 80 -2.96 2.29 -6.04
N HIS A 81 -1.70 2.56 -5.68
CA HIS A 81 -0.52 1.89 -6.23
C HIS A 81 -0.34 0.46 -5.68
N GLY A 82 -0.71 0.23 -4.42
CA GLY A 82 -0.51 -1.04 -3.72
C GLY A 82 0.87 -1.24 -3.09
N ASP A 83 1.88 -0.44 -3.47
CA ASP A 83 3.23 -0.43 -2.87
C ASP A 83 3.90 0.94 -3.06
N ALA A 84 3.31 1.99 -2.47
CA ALA A 84 3.78 3.37 -2.64
C ALA A 84 4.99 3.68 -1.74
N CYS A 85 6.10 2.97 -1.92
CA CYS A 85 7.37 3.23 -1.25
C CYS A 85 8.27 4.18 -2.06
N LEU A 86 9.24 4.85 -1.43
CA LEU A 86 10.11 5.85 -2.08
C LEU A 86 10.73 5.40 -3.41
N PRO A 87 11.26 4.15 -3.54
CA PRO A 87 11.83 3.68 -4.80
C PRO A 87 10.84 3.63 -5.97
N ASN A 88 9.54 3.53 -5.69
CA ASN A 88 8.50 3.39 -6.71
C ASN A 88 8.02 4.73 -7.29
N PHE A 89 8.58 5.86 -6.82
CA PHE A 89 8.35 7.18 -7.39
C PHE A 89 9.55 7.61 -8.23
N ILE A 90 9.32 7.85 -9.53
CA ILE A 90 10.32 8.42 -10.41
C ILE A 90 10.17 9.94 -10.43
N LEU A 91 11.26 10.63 -10.11
CA LEU A 91 11.33 12.08 -10.00
C LEU A 91 12.43 12.58 -10.93
N LYS A 92 12.20 13.71 -11.64
CA LYS A 92 13.30 14.42 -12.33
C LYS A 92 14.13 15.21 -11.33
N ASP A 93 13.46 15.79 -10.33
CA ASP A 93 14.03 16.46 -9.17
C ASP A 93 12.97 16.51 -8.05
N ALA A 94 13.29 17.15 -6.92
CA ALA A 94 12.42 17.20 -5.74
C ALA A 94 11.03 17.82 -5.97
N SER A 95 10.83 18.59 -7.05
CA SER A 95 9.57 19.25 -7.39
C SER A 95 8.82 18.59 -8.55
N HIS A 96 9.44 17.64 -9.26
CA HIS A 96 8.93 17.13 -10.52
C HIS A 96 8.75 15.62 -10.49
N PHE A 97 7.54 15.20 -10.16
CA PHE A 97 7.10 13.81 -10.32
C PHE A 97 6.95 13.45 -11.81
N SER A 98 7.52 12.30 -12.19
CA SER A 98 7.43 11.75 -13.54
C SER A 98 6.39 10.66 -13.64
N CYS A 99 6.58 9.57 -12.91
CA CYS A 99 5.68 8.42 -12.95
C CYS A 99 5.88 7.50 -11.74
N PHE A 100 4.92 6.58 -11.59
CA PHE A 100 5.05 5.42 -10.73
C PHE A 100 5.64 4.25 -11.52
N ILE A 101 6.38 3.38 -10.83
CA ILE A 101 6.85 2.09 -11.35
C ILE A 101 6.40 0.95 -10.43
N ASP A 102 6.52 -0.30 -10.88
CA ASP A 102 6.05 -1.48 -10.13
C ASP A 102 4.55 -1.46 -9.77
N LEU A 103 3.73 -1.26 -10.80
CA LEU A 103 2.27 -1.15 -10.68
C LEU A 103 1.54 -2.50 -10.58
N GLY A 104 2.24 -3.61 -10.28
CA GLY A 104 1.65 -4.95 -10.21
C GLY A 104 0.56 -5.12 -9.12
N LEU A 105 0.55 -4.22 -8.14
CA LEU A 105 -0.44 -4.16 -7.06
C LEU A 105 -1.43 -3.00 -7.20
N ALA A 106 -1.39 -2.25 -8.29
CA ALA A 106 -2.26 -1.11 -8.50
C ALA A 106 -3.70 -1.55 -8.75
N GLY A 107 -4.65 -0.78 -8.23
CA GLY A 107 -6.07 -1.02 -8.44
C GLY A 107 -6.95 -0.36 -7.39
N PHE A 108 -8.26 -0.58 -7.50
CA PHE A 108 -9.22 -0.02 -6.57
C PHE A 108 -9.16 -0.81 -5.26
N SER A 109 -8.91 -0.11 -4.15
CA SER A 109 -8.73 -0.70 -2.83
C SER A 109 -9.40 0.11 -1.76
#